data_AF-A0A965U2P4-F1
#
_entry.id   AF-A0A965U2P4-F1
#
_cell.length_a   1.000
_cell.length_b   1.000
_cell.length_c   1.000
_cell.angle_alpha   90.00
_cell.angle_beta   90.00
_cell.angle_gamma   90.00
#
_symmetry.space_group_name_H-M   'P 1'
#
loop_
_entity.id
_entity.type
_entity.pdbx_description
1 polymer ?
#
loop_
_entity_poly.entity_id
_entity_poly.type
_entity_poly.pdbx_seq_one_letter_code
_entity_poly.pdbx_strand_id
1 'polypeptide(L)'
;GHYEGMYCAPCESFWTESQLVDGKCPDCGRECKPAREEAYFFKLSKYSDRFMRHIEAHPEFIQPEARKNEMVNNFLKPGLQDLCVSRTSFTWGVPVDFDPGHVVYVWIDALSNYITFPGYDVDGDCGETYRKYWPADVHLIGKDILRFHTLYWPIMLMALDIPLPKQVFGHPWLMVGDGKMSKSKGNVLYADDLVALYGVDAVRYYLLHEMPFASDGTLTHELLCERINSDLANILGNLVNRTVTMCHKYSDGILSDHAVPGAFDDELIALALATPAKVTAKMAGLRVADALDEIFALARRANKYIDETLPWALGKDPAQKERLDTVLYNLLETIRFLAALLRPFLPETGDRIFAQLNLAPCDMDGLARFGVLPAGHKVGTPEILFARIDTAKKLAEVADYYAEKYPAEPKKPALPPHEPKDAIEYGDFEKLELTVARVLHCEPVPKSSKLLRFELDLGYEKRQILSGIAKWYKPEDLIGHNVVIVSNLKPRKMMGLESNGMILSATCAEDDVRVMFADHAVPGAHLS
;
A
#
# COMPACT_ATOMS: atom_id res chain seq x y z
N GLY A 1 -26.48 4.42 23.05
CA GLY A 1 -26.31 5.90 23.04
C GLY A 1 -26.55 6.40 21.63
N HIS A 2 -26.36 7.69 21.34
CA HIS A 2 -26.35 8.18 19.95
C HIS A 2 -24.95 8.67 19.62
N TYR A 3 -24.38 8.19 18.52
CA TYR A 3 -23.17 8.78 17.96
C TYR A 3 -23.57 9.89 17.00
N GLU A 4 -23.05 11.10 17.19
CA GLU A 4 -23.20 12.23 16.28
C GLU A 4 -21.80 12.70 15.88
N GLY A 5 -21.51 12.71 14.57
CA GLY A 5 -20.21 13.16 14.08
C GLY A 5 -20.09 13.13 12.56
N MET A 6 -18.90 13.47 12.07
CA MET A 6 -18.60 13.58 10.64
C MET A 6 -18.00 12.27 10.15
N TYR A 7 -18.76 11.52 9.35
CA TYR A 7 -18.42 10.17 8.91
C TYR A 7 -17.68 10.15 7.58
N CYS A 8 -16.54 9.47 7.53
CA CYS A 8 -15.81 9.16 6.31
C CYS A 8 -16.06 7.70 5.91
N ALA A 9 -16.94 7.45 4.94
CA ALA A 9 -17.27 6.09 4.50
C ALA A 9 -16.04 5.27 4.02
N PRO A 10 -15.09 5.82 3.24
CA PRO A 10 -13.93 5.06 2.78
C PRO A 10 -12.92 4.67 3.87
N CYS A 11 -12.87 5.41 4.97
CA CYS A 11 -12.00 5.12 6.12
C CYS A 11 -12.77 4.44 7.27
N GLU A 12 -14.08 4.25 7.11
CA GLU A 12 -15.01 3.76 8.14
C GLU A 12 -14.77 4.36 9.53
N SER A 13 -14.50 5.67 9.53
CA SER A 13 -14.05 6.41 10.69
C SER A 13 -14.90 7.66 10.87
N PHE A 14 -15.22 7.95 12.13
CA PHE A 14 -15.88 9.18 12.51
C PHE A 14 -14.87 10.19 13.06
N TRP A 15 -15.16 11.46 12.78
CA TRP A 15 -14.37 12.59 13.24
C TRP A 15 -15.28 13.60 13.93
N THR A 16 -14.75 14.25 14.96
CA THR A 16 -15.33 15.50 15.45
C THR A 16 -15.10 16.61 14.42
N GLU A 17 -15.93 17.65 14.40
CA GLU A 17 -15.73 18.80 13.51
C GLU A 17 -14.33 19.43 13.66
N SER A 18 -13.81 19.46 14.89
CA SER A 18 -12.46 19.96 15.20
C SER A 18 -11.31 19.10 14.67
N GLN A 19 -11.56 17.84 14.33
CA GLN A 19 -10.55 16.93 13.79
C GLN A 19 -10.51 16.92 12.26
N LEU A 20 -11.46 17.58 11.59
CA LEU A 20 -11.48 17.69 10.14
C LEU A 20 -10.45 18.70 9.65
N VAL A 21 -9.81 18.41 8.52
CA VAL A 21 -8.94 19.35 7.81
C VAL A 21 -9.74 19.89 6.62
N ASP A 22 -10.06 21.18 6.62
CA ASP A 22 -10.93 21.82 5.61
C ASP A 22 -12.28 21.09 5.39
N GLY A 23 -12.89 20.59 6.47
CA GLY A 23 -14.15 19.83 6.41
C GLY A 23 -14.01 18.41 5.84
N LYS A 24 -12.78 17.91 5.67
CA LYS A 24 -12.46 16.61 5.07
C LYS A 24 -11.74 15.70 6.08
N CYS A 25 -11.80 14.41 5.81
CA CYS A 25 -11.16 13.36 6.59
C CYS A 25 -9.65 13.61 6.68
N PRO A 26 -9.05 13.71 7.87
CA PRO A 26 -7.62 13.94 8.03
C PRO A 26 -6.77 12.79 7.46
N ASP A 27 -7.31 11.57 7.42
CA ASP A 27 -6.56 10.39 6.96
C ASP A 27 -6.53 10.26 5.43
N CYS A 28 -7.63 10.56 4.73
CA CYS A 28 -7.74 10.33 3.28
C CYS A 28 -8.12 11.55 2.43
N GLY A 29 -8.36 12.70 3.06
CA GLY A 29 -8.70 13.96 2.39
C GLY A 29 -10.06 13.96 1.67
N ARG A 30 -10.96 13.01 1.96
CA ARG A 30 -12.30 12.94 1.36
C ARG A 30 -13.34 13.63 2.23
N GLU A 31 -14.46 14.04 1.64
CA GLU A 31 -15.58 14.65 2.37
C GLU A 31 -16.14 13.72 3.45
N CYS A 32 -16.43 14.31 4.60
CA CYS A 32 -17.14 13.66 5.69
C CYS A 32 -18.59 14.16 5.73
N LYS A 33 -19.54 13.28 6.08
CA LYS A 33 -20.97 13.64 6.16
C LYS A 33 -21.46 13.62 7.61
N PRO A 34 -22.31 14.54 8.05
CA PRO A 34 -22.96 14.45 9.34
C PRO A 34 -23.79 13.16 9.40
N ALA A 35 -23.56 12.34 10.42
CA ALA A 35 -24.32 11.12 10.65
C ALA A 35 -24.68 11.01 12.14
N ARG A 36 -25.93 10.59 12.38
CA ARG A 36 -26.47 10.29 13.70
C ARG A 36 -27.04 8.88 13.67
N GLU A 37 -26.54 8.02 14.53
CA GLU A 37 -27.05 6.65 14.66
C GLU A 37 -27.06 6.21 16.13
N GLU A 38 -28.02 5.36 16.47
CA GLU A 38 -27.96 4.62 17.72
C GLU A 38 -26.76 3.68 17.67
N ALA A 39 -25.94 3.71 18.73
CA ALA A 39 -24.75 2.89 18.80
C ALA A 39 -24.36 2.54 20.25
N TYR A 40 -23.70 1.39 20.37
CA TYR A 40 -22.96 0.97 21.55
C TYR A 40 -21.58 1.62 21.58
N PHE A 41 -21.14 1.94 22.80
CA PHE A 41 -19.85 2.59 23.04
C PHE A 41 -19.01 1.77 24.00
N PHE A 42 -17.74 1.60 23.65
CA PHE A 42 -16.74 1.02 24.52
C PHE A 42 -16.01 2.12 25.29
N LYS A 43 -16.03 2.01 26.63
CA LYS A 43 -15.45 2.99 27.55
C LYS A 43 -13.92 2.95 27.58
N LEU A 44 -13.28 3.39 26.50
CA LEU A 44 -11.81 3.44 26.38
C LEU A 44 -11.18 4.32 27.47
N SER A 45 -11.84 5.43 27.79
CA SER A 45 -11.41 6.40 28.81
C SER A 45 -11.06 5.74 30.15
N LYS A 46 -11.81 4.69 30.55
CA LYS A 46 -11.59 3.91 31.78
C LYS A 46 -10.19 3.28 31.87
N TYR A 47 -9.57 2.94 30.73
CA TYR A 47 -8.32 2.19 30.68
C TYR A 47 -7.09 3.07 30.43
N SER A 48 -7.27 4.38 30.24
CA SER A 48 -6.20 5.31 29.85
C SER A 48 -4.98 5.26 30.79
N ASP A 49 -5.20 5.37 32.11
CA ASP A 49 -4.10 5.34 33.10
C ASP A 49 -3.37 4.00 33.15
N ARG A 50 -4.12 2.87 33.07
CA ARG A 50 -3.53 1.52 33.07
C ARG A 50 -2.67 1.34 31.82
N PHE A 51 -3.15 1.83 30.68
CA PHE A 51 -2.45 1.70 29.42
C PHE A 51 -1.22 2.62 29.33
N MET A 52 -1.30 3.85 29.85
CA MET A 52 -0.14 4.75 29.95
C MET A 52 1.00 4.12 30.76
N ARG A 53 0.69 3.52 31.92
CA ARG A 53 1.69 2.79 32.73
C ARG A 53 2.32 1.61 31.98
N HIS A 54 1.55 0.92 31.14
CA HIS A 54 2.07 -0.17 30.33
C HIS A 54 3.10 0.35 29.31
N ILE A 55 2.80 1.44 28.60
CA ILE A 55 3.75 2.06 27.66
C ILE A 55 5.03 2.53 28.36
N GLU A 56 4.91 3.09 29.57
CA GLU A 56 6.07 3.53 30.36
C GLU A 56 6.94 2.36 30.84
N ALA A 57 6.31 1.24 31.23
CA ALA A 57 7.01 0.03 31.66
C ALA A 57 7.61 -0.78 30.51
N HIS A 58 7.05 -0.66 29.30
CA HIS A 58 7.46 -1.39 28.09
C HIS A 58 7.80 -0.41 26.97
N PRO A 59 8.97 0.29 27.03
CA PRO A 59 9.37 1.25 26.01
C PRO A 59 9.50 0.64 24.61
N GLU A 60 9.69 -0.67 24.51
CA GLU A 60 9.76 -1.47 23.29
C GLU A 60 8.39 -1.73 22.64
N PHE A 61 7.28 -1.49 23.35
CA PHE A 61 5.94 -1.89 22.92
C PHE A 61 5.51 -1.23 21.61
N ILE A 62 5.83 0.06 21.40
CA ILE A 62 5.52 0.78 20.15
C ILE A 62 6.82 1.19 19.48
N GLN A 63 7.08 0.66 18.29
CA GLN A 63 8.24 1.00 17.48
C GLN A 63 7.84 1.45 16.07
N PRO A 64 8.61 2.35 15.44
CA PRO A 64 9.72 3.14 15.99
C PRO A 64 9.30 4.13 17.09
N GLU A 65 10.25 4.62 17.89
CA GLU A 65 10.02 5.60 18.98
C GLU A 65 9.20 6.83 18.54
N ALA A 66 9.37 7.31 17.31
CA ALA A 66 8.58 8.42 16.77
C ALA A 66 7.07 8.13 16.77
N ARG A 67 6.67 6.88 16.50
CA ARG A 67 5.28 6.40 16.51
C ARG A 67 4.70 6.37 17.92
N LYS A 68 5.50 5.96 18.90
CA LYS A 68 5.13 6.03 20.32
C LYS A 68 4.82 7.47 20.74
N ASN A 69 5.72 8.40 20.40
CA ASN A 69 5.58 9.80 20.74
C ASN A 69 4.32 10.43 20.13
N GLU A 70 4.00 10.06 18.88
CA GLU A 70 2.77 10.46 18.21
C GLU A 70 1.52 9.99 18.97
N MET A 71 1.46 8.70 19.31
CA MET A 71 0.30 8.11 20.03
C MET A 71 0.12 8.71 21.42
N VAL A 72 1.21 8.88 22.17
CA VAL A 72 1.19 9.43 23.52
C VAL A 72 0.75 10.89 23.53
N ASN A 73 1.34 11.73 22.67
CA ASN A 73 1.10 13.17 22.70
C ASN A 73 -0.25 13.55 22.10
N ASN A 74 -0.68 12.87 21.03
CA ASN A 74 -1.88 13.27 20.30
C ASN A 74 -3.17 12.62 20.85
N PHE A 75 -3.07 11.47 21.54
CA PHE A 75 -4.25 10.71 21.96
C PHE A 75 -4.30 10.43 23.45
N LEU A 76 -3.21 9.95 24.06
CA LEU A 76 -3.24 9.57 25.48
C LEU A 76 -3.23 10.77 26.43
N LYS A 77 -2.32 11.74 26.20
CA LYS A 77 -2.22 12.94 27.05
C LYS A 77 -3.49 13.82 27.04
N PRO A 78 -4.15 14.06 25.90
CA PRO A 78 -5.41 14.82 25.87
C PRO A 78 -6.59 14.07 26.51
N GLY A 79 -6.49 12.75 26.65
CA GLY A 79 -7.55 11.88 27.15
C GLY A 79 -8.26 11.11 26.02
N LEU A 80 -8.49 9.82 26.24
CA LEU A 80 -9.16 8.95 25.28
C LEU A 80 -10.69 9.15 25.31
N GLN A 81 -11.28 9.36 24.14
CA GLN A 81 -12.73 9.33 23.97
C GLN A 81 -13.25 7.89 23.86
N ASP A 82 -14.50 7.68 24.28
CA ASP A 82 -15.15 6.38 24.14
C ASP A 82 -15.37 6.02 22.67
N LEU A 83 -15.13 4.75 22.33
CA LEU A 83 -15.18 4.27 20.95
C LEU A 83 -16.58 3.78 20.58
N CYS A 84 -17.08 4.19 19.43
CA CYS A 84 -18.33 3.67 18.87
C CYS A 84 -18.12 2.28 18.26
N VAL A 85 -18.73 1.25 18.86
CA VAL A 85 -18.42 -0.17 18.61
C VAL A 85 -19.52 -0.97 17.92
N SER A 86 -20.61 -0.31 17.50
CA SER A 86 -21.66 -0.92 16.68
C SER A 86 -22.17 0.03 15.61
N ARG A 87 -22.88 -0.47 14.60
CA ARG A 87 -23.57 0.29 13.54
C ARG A 87 -24.98 -0.27 13.32
N THR A 88 -25.92 0.57 12.88
CA THR A 88 -27.29 0.16 12.51
C THR A 88 -27.64 0.46 11.05
N SER A 89 -26.75 1.18 10.34
CA SER A 89 -26.95 1.67 8.97
C SER A 89 -26.77 0.62 7.87
N PHE A 90 -26.26 -0.57 8.21
CA PHE A 90 -26.05 -1.69 7.28
C PHE A 90 -26.08 -3.03 8.03
N THR A 91 -26.22 -4.13 7.27
CA THR A 91 -26.35 -5.49 7.80
C THR A 91 -25.14 -6.39 7.54
N TRP A 92 -24.15 -5.94 6.76
CA TRP A 92 -22.94 -6.72 6.47
C TRP A 92 -21.91 -6.61 7.62
N GLY A 93 -21.83 -7.67 8.43
CA GLY A 93 -20.83 -7.82 9.50
C GLY A 93 -21.31 -8.81 10.57
N VAL A 94 -20.56 -8.93 11.66
CA VAL A 94 -20.94 -9.79 12.80
C VAL A 94 -22.11 -9.13 13.56
N PRO A 95 -23.27 -9.78 13.71
CA PRO A 95 -24.39 -9.21 14.47
C PRO A 95 -24.06 -9.16 15.96
N VAL A 96 -24.58 -8.14 16.65
CA VAL A 96 -24.56 -8.10 18.12
C VAL A 96 -25.57 -9.13 18.63
N ASP A 97 -25.12 -10.07 19.46
CA ASP A 97 -25.89 -11.23 19.92
C ASP A 97 -27.11 -10.88 20.78
N PHE A 98 -27.01 -9.81 21.57
CA PHE A 98 -28.12 -9.31 22.41
C PHE A 98 -28.98 -8.22 21.72
N ASP A 99 -28.59 -7.73 20.55
CA ASP A 99 -29.31 -6.68 19.82
C ASP A 99 -29.16 -6.81 18.30
N PRO A 100 -30.04 -7.59 17.64
CA PRO A 100 -29.92 -7.94 16.22
C PRO A 100 -30.00 -6.76 15.25
N GLY A 101 -30.46 -5.59 15.69
CA GLY A 101 -30.47 -4.37 14.88
C GLY A 101 -29.08 -3.74 14.72
N HIS A 102 -28.10 -4.21 15.50
CA HIS A 102 -26.74 -3.72 15.52
C HIS A 102 -25.75 -4.72 14.92
N VAL A 103 -24.79 -4.19 14.17
CA VAL A 103 -23.63 -4.90 13.65
C VAL A 103 -22.38 -4.42 14.38
N VAL A 104 -21.50 -5.33 14.76
CA VAL A 104 -20.22 -5.04 15.43
C VAL A 104 -19.33 -4.19 14.52
N TYR A 105 -18.68 -3.18 15.09
CA TYR A 105 -17.76 -2.33 14.36
C TYR A 105 -16.59 -3.13 13.78
N VAL A 106 -16.28 -2.92 12.50
CA VAL A 106 -15.30 -3.70 11.73
C VAL A 106 -13.95 -3.84 12.44
N TRP A 107 -13.50 -2.83 13.21
CA TRP A 107 -12.20 -2.91 13.88
C TRP A 107 -12.20 -3.85 15.07
N ILE A 108 -13.32 -4.06 15.77
CA ILE A 108 -13.38 -5.11 16.80
C ILE A 108 -13.27 -6.48 16.16
N ASP A 109 -14.06 -6.71 15.11
CA ASP A 109 -14.05 -7.95 14.35
C ASP A 109 -12.66 -8.23 13.77
N ALA A 110 -12.13 -7.26 13.01
CA ALA A 110 -10.82 -7.35 12.38
C ALA A 110 -9.70 -7.53 13.40
N LEU A 111 -9.58 -6.74 14.47
CA LEU A 111 -8.48 -6.89 15.43
C LEU A 111 -8.53 -8.23 16.18
N SER A 112 -9.73 -8.79 16.40
CA SER A 112 -9.89 -10.08 17.05
C SER A 112 -9.29 -11.24 16.24
N ASN A 113 -9.03 -11.07 14.94
CA ASN A 113 -8.38 -12.08 14.09
C ASN A 113 -7.08 -12.65 14.72
N TYR A 114 -6.32 -11.81 15.41
CA TYR A 114 -5.02 -12.17 15.98
C TYR A 114 -5.11 -13.23 17.09
N ILE A 115 -6.26 -13.32 17.76
CA ILE A 115 -6.51 -14.31 18.81
C ILE A 115 -7.45 -15.42 18.33
N THR A 116 -8.40 -15.12 17.43
CA THR A 116 -9.33 -16.14 16.92
C THR A 116 -8.64 -17.14 16.00
N PHE A 117 -7.73 -16.70 15.13
CA PHE A 117 -6.97 -17.60 14.25
C PHE A 117 -6.19 -18.70 15.01
N PRO A 118 -5.42 -18.39 16.08
CA PRO A 118 -4.77 -19.42 16.88
C PRO A 118 -5.72 -20.19 17.83
N GLY A 119 -7.02 -19.88 17.84
CA GLY A 119 -8.04 -20.64 18.57
C GLY A 119 -8.32 -20.12 19.98
N TYR A 120 -8.38 -18.80 20.17
CA TYR A 120 -8.92 -18.21 21.40
C TYR A 120 -10.39 -18.57 21.59
N ASP A 121 -10.75 -18.93 22.82
CA ASP A 121 -12.11 -19.21 23.24
C ASP A 121 -12.43 -18.38 24.50
N VAL A 122 -13.54 -17.65 24.45
CA VAL A 122 -14.00 -16.77 25.54
C VAL A 122 -14.44 -17.55 26.79
N ASP A 123 -14.85 -18.81 26.63
CA ASP A 123 -15.24 -19.71 27.71
C ASP A 123 -14.03 -20.43 28.35
N GLY A 124 -12.82 -20.15 27.85
CA GLY A 124 -11.56 -20.61 28.43
C GLY A 124 -11.00 -21.90 27.82
N ASP A 125 -11.70 -22.55 26.89
CA ASP A 125 -11.20 -23.73 26.17
C ASP A 125 -10.29 -23.35 24.97
N CYS A 126 -9.33 -22.47 25.22
CA CYS A 126 -8.42 -22.00 24.18
C CYS A 126 -7.57 -23.16 23.61
N GLY A 127 -7.39 -23.21 22.29
CA GLY A 127 -6.59 -24.22 21.62
C GLY A 127 -5.09 -24.20 21.99
N GLU A 128 -4.37 -25.29 21.72
CA GLU A 128 -2.92 -25.40 21.98
C GLU A 128 -2.11 -24.31 21.25
N THR A 129 -2.50 -23.97 20.02
CA THR A 129 -1.86 -22.93 19.21
C THR A 129 -1.92 -21.57 19.91
N TYR A 130 -3.08 -21.18 20.44
CA TYR A 130 -3.24 -19.95 21.21
C TYR A 130 -2.32 -19.94 22.44
N ARG A 131 -2.35 -21.01 23.25
CA ARG A 131 -1.52 -21.09 24.46
C ARG A 131 -0.02 -21.04 24.17
N LYS A 132 0.40 -21.54 22.99
CA LYS A 132 1.81 -21.54 22.58
C LYS A 132 2.28 -20.19 22.04
N TYR A 133 1.47 -19.51 21.25
CA TYR A 133 1.89 -18.34 20.47
C TYR A 133 1.34 -17.01 20.95
N TRP A 134 0.30 -16.99 21.81
CA TRP A 134 -0.20 -15.77 22.40
C TRP A 134 0.45 -15.52 23.77
N PRO A 135 0.90 -14.27 24.08
CA PRO A 135 0.81 -13.06 23.26
C PRO A 135 1.75 -13.04 22.06
N ALA A 136 1.31 -12.43 20.96
CA ALA A 136 2.12 -12.24 19.76
C ALA A 136 3.42 -11.49 20.09
N ASP A 137 4.55 -11.98 19.56
CA ASP A 137 5.85 -11.31 19.73
C ASP A 137 5.89 -9.94 19.03
N VAL A 138 5.37 -9.87 17.80
CA VAL A 138 5.35 -8.64 17.00
C VAL A 138 4.08 -8.56 16.16
N HIS A 139 3.41 -7.41 16.18
CA HIS A 139 2.46 -7.00 15.14
C HIS A 139 3.14 -6.05 14.17
N LEU A 140 3.35 -6.50 12.92
CA LEU A 140 3.92 -5.69 11.84
C LEU A 140 2.79 -5.06 11.03
N ILE A 141 2.69 -3.73 11.02
CA ILE A 141 1.60 -3.00 10.39
C ILE A 141 2.08 -1.73 9.68
N GLY A 142 1.27 -1.19 8.78
CA GLY A 142 1.47 0.15 8.23
C GLY A 142 1.17 1.24 9.26
N LYS A 143 1.86 2.37 9.18
CA LYS A 143 1.65 3.52 10.10
C LYS A 143 0.22 4.10 10.08
N ASP A 144 -0.54 3.88 9.02
CA ASP A 144 -1.93 4.33 8.84
C ASP A 144 -2.90 3.67 9.81
N ILE A 145 -2.62 2.42 10.21
CA ILE A 145 -3.48 1.67 11.14
C ILE A 145 -2.90 1.57 12.56
N LEU A 146 -1.91 2.41 12.86
CA LEU A 146 -1.19 2.41 14.13
C LEU A 146 -2.10 2.65 15.32
N ARG A 147 -3.04 3.60 15.21
CA ARG A 147 -4.01 3.93 16.28
C ARG A 147 -4.81 2.70 16.72
N PHE A 148 -5.25 1.89 15.76
CA PHE A 148 -6.05 0.70 16.05
C PHE A 148 -5.25 -0.36 16.82
N HIS A 149 -3.98 -0.56 16.46
CA HIS A 149 -3.12 -1.60 17.03
C HIS A 149 -2.40 -1.19 18.32
N THR A 150 -2.23 0.12 18.53
CA THR A 150 -1.49 0.65 19.68
C THR A 150 -2.40 1.28 20.73
N LEU A 151 -3.66 1.61 20.43
CA LEU A 151 -4.61 2.12 21.43
C LEU A 151 -5.79 1.17 21.61
N TYR A 152 -6.55 0.93 20.54
CA TYR A 152 -7.83 0.23 20.65
C TYR A 152 -7.64 -1.24 21.00
N TRP A 153 -6.79 -1.93 20.25
CA TRP A 153 -6.54 -3.36 20.45
C TRP A 153 -5.98 -3.68 21.85
N PRO A 154 -4.91 -3.01 22.33
CA PRO A 154 -4.40 -3.23 23.69
C PRO A 154 -5.44 -2.99 24.78
N ILE A 155 -6.27 -1.96 24.63
CA ILE A 155 -7.31 -1.64 25.61
C ILE A 155 -8.46 -2.66 25.57
N MET A 156 -8.84 -3.15 24.38
CA MET A 156 -9.80 -4.24 24.24
C MET A 156 -9.28 -5.51 24.95
N LEU A 157 -8.02 -5.87 24.73
CA LEU A 157 -7.37 -6.99 25.43
C LEU A 157 -7.34 -6.78 26.95
N MET A 158 -7.04 -5.57 27.42
CA MET A 158 -7.09 -5.22 28.85
C MET A 158 -8.50 -5.37 29.46
N ALA A 159 -9.55 -5.13 28.67
CA ALA A 159 -10.93 -5.30 29.09
C ALA A 159 -11.35 -6.78 29.13
N LEU A 160 -10.78 -7.61 28.27
CA LEU A 160 -10.93 -9.07 28.27
C LEU A 160 -9.99 -9.78 29.26
N ASP A 161 -9.10 -9.02 29.92
CA ASP A 161 -8.03 -9.53 30.79
C ASP A 161 -7.09 -10.54 30.10
N ILE A 162 -6.80 -10.29 28.83
CA ILE A 162 -5.90 -11.07 28.00
C ILE A 162 -4.51 -10.40 27.95
N PRO A 163 -3.39 -11.15 27.92
CA PRO A 163 -2.06 -10.59 27.72
C PRO A 163 -1.95 -9.74 26.45
N LEU A 164 -1.26 -8.61 26.54
CA LEU A 164 -0.99 -7.72 25.40
C LEU A 164 0.11 -8.29 24.51
N PRO A 165 0.11 -7.97 23.19
CA PRO A 165 1.26 -8.29 22.33
C PRO A 165 2.54 -7.67 22.89
N LYS A 166 3.70 -8.29 22.63
CA LYS A 166 4.99 -7.80 23.18
C LYS A 166 5.44 -6.53 22.46
N GLN A 167 5.16 -6.42 21.17
CA GLN A 167 5.57 -5.29 20.33
C GLN A 167 4.59 -5.03 19.18
N VAL A 168 4.43 -3.76 18.82
CA VAL A 168 3.78 -3.28 17.60
C VAL A 168 4.79 -2.44 16.82
N PHE A 169 5.06 -2.84 15.58
CA PHE A 169 5.94 -2.12 14.67
C PHE A 169 5.15 -1.49 13.51
N GLY A 170 5.11 -0.15 13.49
CA GLY A 170 4.48 0.63 12.43
C GLY A 170 5.49 1.02 11.34
N HIS A 171 5.56 0.23 10.27
CA HIS A 171 6.47 0.50 9.15
C HIS A 171 6.00 1.74 8.35
N PRO A 172 6.94 2.47 7.71
CA PRO A 172 6.60 3.65 6.94
C PRO A 172 5.98 3.28 5.58
N TRP A 173 5.56 4.29 4.81
CA TRP A 173 5.03 4.07 3.46
C TRP A 173 6.15 4.01 2.42
N LEU A 174 5.87 3.30 1.33
CA LEU A 174 6.60 3.42 0.08
C LEU A 174 5.79 4.30 -0.87
N MET A 175 6.33 5.46 -1.19
CA MET A 175 5.71 6.47 -2.04
C MET A 175 6.12 6.23 -3.49
N VAL A 176 5.16 6.32 -4.41
CA VAL A 176 5.40 6.14 -5.86
C VAL A 176 5.48 7.51 -6.53
N GLY A 177 6.71 8.03 -6.67
CA GLY A 177 6.97 9.33 -7.30
C GLY A 177 6.24 10.54 -6.68
N ASP A 178 6.34 11.70 -7.32
CA ASP A 178 5.87 12.98 -6.77
C ASP A 178 4.41 13.31 -7.12
N GLY A 179 3.56 12.32 -7.44
CA GLY A 179 2.23 12.57 -7.99
C GLY A 179 1.15 11.56 -7.62
N LYS A 180 -0.11 11.99 -7.72
CA LYS A 180 -1.29 11.13 -7.52
C LYS A 180 -1.24 9.93 -8.47
N MET A 181 -1.22 8.71 -7.92
CA MET A 181 -1.28 7.46 -8.67
C MET A 181 -2.46 7.48 -9.66
N SER A 182 -2.21 7.20 -10.95
CA SER A 182 -3.27 6.99 -11.93
C SER A 182 -2.86 5.95 -12.96
N LYS A 183 -3.81 5.06 -13.31
CA LYS A 183 -3.61 3.99 -14.30
C LYS A 183 -3.17 4.55 -15.66
N SER A 184 -3.73 5.71 -16.05
CA SER A 184 -3.40 6.42 -17.28
C SER A 184 -2.01 7.05 -17.33
N LYS A 185 -1.33 7.23 -16.19
CA LYS A 185 0.04 7.75 -16.11
C LYS A 185 1.08 6.64 -15.93
N GLY A 186 0.65 5.38 -15.78
CA GLY A 186 1.57 4.26 -15.52
C GLY A 186 2.20 4.26 -14.11
N ASN A 187 1.78 5.17 -13.22
CA ASN A 187 2.35 5.33 -11.88
C ASN A 187 1.64 4.46 -10.82
N VAL A 188 0.91 3.41 -11.23
CA VAL A 188 0.29 2.45 -10.30
C VAL A 188 1.13 1.19 -10.33
N LEU A 189 1.74 0.86 -9.19
CA LEU A 189 2.66 -0.27 -9.08
C LEU A 189 2.01 -1.39 -8.29
N TYR A 190 1.67 -2.49 -8.95
CA TYR A 190 1.22 -3.71 -8.31
C TYR A 190 2.41 -4.65 -8.07
N ALA A 191 2.38 -5.38 -6.95
CA ALA A 191 3.44 -6.33 -6.60
C ALA A 191 3.63 -7.39 -7.70
N ASP A 192 2.53 -7.93 -8.24
CA ASP A 192 2.57 -8.94 -9.30
C ASP A 192 3.22 -8.42 -10.59
N ASP A 193 3.03 -7.14 -10.91
CA ASP A 193 3.67 -6.51 -12.09
C ASP A 193 5.18 -6.40 -11.88
N LEU A 194 5.59 -5.91 -10.71
CA LEU A 194 7.00 -5.79 -10.36
C LEU A 194 7.67 -7.17 -10.38
N VAL A 195 7.03 -8.19 -9.83
CA VAL A 195 7.53 -9.56 -9.83
C VAL A 195 7.65 -10.11 -11.26
N ALA A 196 6.64 -9.88 -12.11
CA ALA A 196 6.70 -10.30 -13.52
C ALA A 196 7.83 -9.62 -14.29
N LEU A 197 8.09 -8.34 -14.00
CA LEU A 197 9.10 -7.54 -14.70
C LEU A 197 10.53 -7.79 -14.18
N TYR A 198 10.71 -8.03 -12.89
CA TYR A 198 12.04 -8.03 -12.26
C TYR A 198 12.41 -9.33 -11.53
N GLY A 199 11.44 -10.21 -11.27
CA GLY A 199 11.61 -11.42 -10.48
C GLY A 199 11.37 -11.20 -8.99
N VAL A 200 10.99 -12.28 -8.29
CA VAL A 200 10.57 -12.24 -6.87
C VAL A 200 11.66 -11.68 -5.97
N ASP A 201 12.86 -12.28 -6.01
CA ASP A 201 13.94 -11.91 -5.10
C ASP A 201 14.48 -10.50 -5.36
N ALA A 202 14.51 -10.05 -6.61
CA ALA A 202 14.91 -8.68 -6.93
C ALA A 202 13.95 -7.65 -6.28
N VAL A 203 12.65 -7.90 -6.36
CA VAL A 203 11.63 -7.05 -5.74
C VAL A 203 11.70 -7.14 -4.21
N ARG A 204 11.86 -8.35 -3.66
CA ARG A 204 12.03 -8.54 -2.20
C ARG A 204 13.25 -7.78 -1.67
N TYR A 205 14.40 -7.90 -2.33
CA TYR A 205 15.61 -7.18 -1.96
C TYR A 205 15.34 -5.67 -1.89
N TYR A 206 14.76 -5.12 -2.95
CA TYR A 206 14.48 -3.69 -3.01
C TYR A 206 13.52 -3.24 -1.89
N LEU A 207 12.40 -3.94 -1.70
CA LEU A 207 11.42 -3.58 -0.68
C LEU A 207 12.01 -3.66 0.74
N LEU A 208 12.89 -4.64 1.00
CA LEU A 208 13.48 -4.84 2.32
C LEU A 208 14.68 -3.90 2.59
N HIS A 209 15.43 -3.53 1.54
CA HIS A 209 16.61 -2.68 1.63
C HIS A 209 16.28 -1.18 1.53
N GLU A 210 15.39 -0.79 0.62
CA GLU A 210 15.06 0.63 0.41
C GLU A 210 13.94 1.14 1.32
N MET A 211 13.19 0.26 1.98
CA MET A 211 12.21 0.70 2.98
C MET A 211 12.95 1.21 4.21
N PRO A 212 12.89 2.53 4.51
CA PRO A 212 13.60 3.07 5.66
C PRO A 212 12.97 2.57 6.95
N PHE A 213 13.68 2.70 8.07
CA PHE A 213 13.15 2.24 9.35
C PHE A 213 12.01 3.11 9.90
N ALA A 214 12.06 4.43 9.68
CA ALA A 214 11.13 5.37 10.31
C ALA A 214 10.49 6.38 9.33
N SER A 215 11.25 6.82 8.32
CA SER A 215 10.78 7.74 7.28
C SER A 215 10.17 7.00 6.11
N ASP A 216 9.32 7.68 5.34
CA ASP A 216 8.79 7.12 4.10
C ASP A 216 9.90 6.94 3.06
N GLY A 217 9.82 5.85 2.32
CA GLY A 217 10.71 5.54 1.20
C GLY A 217 10.06 5.89 -0.13
N THR A 218 10.86 5.82 -1.20
CA THR A 218 10.38 6.03 -2.57
C THR A 218 10.58 4.77 -3.38
N LEU A 219 9.59 4.40 -4.18
CA LEU A 219 9.65 3.26 -5.10
C LEU A 219 9.48 3.74 -6.54
N THR A 220 10.52 3.55 -7.36
CA THR A 220 10.49 3.81 -8.81
C THR A 220 11.18 2.68 -9.58
N HIS A 221 10.82 2.52 -10.86
CA HIS A 221 11.45 1.54 -11.74
C HIS A 221 12.96 1.82 -11.93
N GLU A 222 13.36 3.09 -11.94
CA GLU A 222 14.75 3.53 -12.05
C GLU A 222 15.57 3.05 -10.86
N LEU A 223 15.11 3.32 -9.63
CA LEU A 223 15.80 2.93 -8.41
C LEU A 223 15.85 1.40 -8.28
N LEU A 224 14.79 0.70 -8.70
CA LEU A 224 14.75 -0.76 -8.72
C LEU A 224 15.83 -1.32 -9.66
N CYS A 225 15.93 -0.79 -10.89
CA CYS A 225 16.98 -1.17 -11.84
C CYS A 225 18.38 -0.85 -11.30
N GLU A 226 18.55 0.29 -10.64
CA GLU A 226 19.81 0.71 -10.03
C GLU A 226 20.27 -0.30 -8.98
N ARG A 227 19.42 -0.65 -8.01
CA ARG A 227 19.76 -1.60 -6.93
C ARG A 227 20.00 -3.01 -7.41
N ILE A 228 19.22 -3.48 -8.40
CA ILE A 228 19.47 -4.77 -9.04
C ILE A 228 20.86 -4.78 -9.69
N ASN A 229 21.23 -3.70 -10.38
CA ASN A 229 22.52 -3.61 -11.03
C ASN A 229 23.67 -3.47 -10.03
N SER A 230 23.59 -2.51 -9.11
CA SER A 230 24.68 -2.17 -8.19
C SER A 230 24.96 -3.30 -7.21
N ASP A 231 23.93 -3.87 -6.62
CA ASP A 231 24.09 -4.77 -5.48
C ASP A 231 23.98 -6.22 -5.94
N LEU A 232 22.83 -6.59 -6.50
CA LEU A 232 22.53 -7.98 -6.83
C LEU A 232 23.40 -8.50 -7.97
N ALA A 233 23.55 -7.75 -9.07
CA ALA A 233 24.35 -8.18 -10.21
C ALA A 233 25.85 -7.93 -9.99
N ASN A 234 26.25 -6.69 -9.69
CA ASN A 234 27.67 -6.32 -9.68
C ASN A 234 28.43 -6.78 -8.42
N ILE A 235 27.80 -6.84 -7.25
CA ILE A 235 28.47 -7.24 -6.00
C ILE A 235 28.27 -8.74 -5.76
N LEU A 236 27.02 -9.18 -5.60
CA LEU A 236 26.71 -10.57 -5.22
C LEU A 236 26.88 -11.52 -6.42
N GLY A 237 26.17 -11.27 -7.51
CA GLY A 237 26.17 -12.11 -8.71
C GLY A 237 27.57 -12.30 -9.29
N ASN A 238 28.31 -11.20 -9.42
CA ASN A 238 29.68 -11.21 -9.94
C ASN A 238 30.65 -11.98 -9.02
N LEU A 239 30.54 -11.82 -7.70
CA LEU A 239 31.36 -12.56 -6.73
C LEU A 239 31.19 -14.07 -6.89
N VAL A 240 29.94 -14.53 -6.88
CA VAL A 240 29.61 -15.95 -6.97
C VAL A 240 30.08 -16.52 -8.31
N ASN A 241 29.70 -15.87 -9.41
CA ASN A 241 30.02 -16.34 -10.75
C ASN A 241 31.54 -16.36 -11.01
N ARG A 242 32.27 -15.30 -10.64
CA ARG A 242 33.74 -15.25 -10.79
C ARG A 242 34.40 -16.35 -9.97
N THR A 243 33.99 -16.56 -8.73
CA THR A 243 34.62 -17.54 -7.85
C THR A 243 34.43 -18.96 -8.37
N VAL A 244 33.19 -19.36 -8.68
CA VAL A 244 32.90 -20.71 -9.20
C VAL A 244 33.58 -20.93 -10.55
N THR A 245 33.59 -19.93 -11.43
CA THR A 245 34.31 -19.98 -12.71
C THR A 245 35.82 -20.16 -12.52
N MET A 246 36.43 -19.45 -11.58
CA MET A 246 37.86 -19.62 -11.28
C MET A 246 38.15 -21.01 -10.71
N CYS A 247 37.27 -21.58 -9.90
CA CYS A 247 37.40 -22.95 -9.40
C CYS A 247 37.41 -23.97 -10.55
N HIS A 248 36.50 -23.84 -11.52
CA HIS A 248 36.51 -24.67 -12.73
C HIS A 248 37.78 -24.48 -13.56
N LYS A 249 38.20 -23.22 -13.74
CA LYS A 249 39.34 -22.88 -14.60
C LYS A 249 40.69 -23.37 -14.06
N TYR A 250 40.91 -23.28 -12.74
CA TYR A 250 42.22 -23.52 -12.15
C TYR A 250 42.34 -24.85 -11.42
N SER A 251 41.21 -25.48 -11.07
CA SER A 251 41.19 -26.72 -10.27
C SER A 251 40.14 -27.73 -10.76
N ASP A 252 39.66 -27.63 -12.01
CA ASP A 252 38.61 -28.49 -12.59
C ASP A 252 37.33 -28.58 -11.72
N GLY A 253 37.09 -27.54 -10.93
CA GLY A 253 35.98 -27.43 -10.00
C GLY A 253 36.18 -28.21 -8.69
N ILE A 254 37.35 -28.80 -8.46
CA ILE A 254 37.67 -29.61 -7.27
C ILE A 254 38.55 -28.79 -6.33
N LEU A 255 38.09 -28.58 -5.11
CA LEU A 255 38.87 -27.95 -4.05
C LEU A 255 39.96 -28.91 -3.57
N SER A 256 41.21 -28.44 -3.62
CA SER A 256 42.35 -29.13 -3.03
C SER A 256 42.47 -28.80 -1.53
N ASP A 257 43.42 -29.42 -0.84
CA ASP A 257 43.70 -29.07 0.55
C ASP A 257 44.19 -27.61 0.67
N HIS A 258 43.83 -26.93 1.75
CA HIS A 258 44.09 -25.50 1.96
C HIS A 258 44.95 -25.31 3.20
N ALA A 259 46.23 -24.94 3.02
CA ALA A 259 47.17 -24.85 4.13
C ALA A 259 48.13 -23.65 4.05
N VAL A 260 48.03 -22.81 3.00
CA VAL A 260 48.97 -21.70 2.79
C VAL A 260 48.29 -20.36 3.10
N PRO A 261 48.42 -19.86 4.36
CA PRO A 261 47.79 -18.61 4.76
C PRO A 261 48.39 -17.41 4.04
N GLY A 262 47.55 -16.41 3.80
CA GLY A 262 47.94 -15.11 3.26
C GLY A 262 47.57 -13.94 4.18
N ALA A 263 48.13 -12.76 3.89
CA ALA A 263 48.00 -11.57 4.72
C ALA A 263 46.56 -11.07 4.93
N PHE A 264 45.63 -11.44 4.06
CA PHE A 264 44.24 -10.95 4.07
C PHE A 264 43.22 -12.01 4.51
N ASP A 265 43.66 -13.24 4.76
CA ASP A 265 42.79 -14.39 4.95
C ASP A 265 42.05 -14.30 6.29
N ASP A 266 42.80 -14.03 7.37
CA ASP A 266 42.26 -13.93 8.73
C ASP A 266 41.21 -12.81 8.85
N GLU A 267 41.40 -11.69 8.14
CA GLU A 267 40.46 -10.57 8.14
C GLU A 267 39.12 -10.98 7.50
N LEU A 268 39.16 -11.68 6.36
CA LEU A 268 37.97 -12.17 5.68
C LEU A 268 37.23 -13.21 6.54
N ILE A 269 37.98 -14.17 7.10
CA ILE A 269 37.43 -15.25 7.94
C ILE A 269 36.78 -14.67 9.20
N ALA A 270 37.47 -13.74 9.88
CA ALA A 270 36.95 -13.09 11.07
C ALA A 270 35.67 -12.29 10.77
N LEU A 271 35.62 -11.58 9.63
CA LEU A 271 34.40 -10.88 9.23
C LEU A 271 33.27 -11.87 8.93
N ALA A 272 33.53 -12.95 8.19
CA ALA A 272 32.51 -13.96 7.88
C ALA A 272 31.91 -14.57 9.17
N LEU A 273 32.74 -14.90 10.15
CA LEU A 273 32.29 -15.43 11.45
C LEU A 273 31.52 -14.40 12.30
N ALA A 274 31.82 -13.11 12.17
CA ALA A 274 31.15 -12.06 12.91
C ALA A 274 29.80 -11.64 12.28
N THR A 275 29.65 -11.74 10.96
CA THR A 275 28.45 -11.27 10.24
C THR A 275 27.13 -11.86 10.74
N PRO A 276 26.99 -13.18 11.03
CA PRO A 276 25.74 -13.74 11.54
C PRO A 276 25.24 -13.06 12.83
N ALA A 277 26.15 -12.75 13.76
CA ALA A 277 25.81 -12.07 15.00
C ALA A 277 25.36 -10.62 14.74
N LYS A 278 26.01 -9.91 13.82
CA LYS A 278 25.62 -8.54 13.43
C LYS A 278 24.23 -8.52 12.79
N VAL A 279 23.95 -9.43 11.86
CA VAL A 279 22.64 -9.57 11.20
C VAL A 279 21.56 -9.87 12.25
N THR A 280 21.83 -10.80 13.17
CA THR A 280 20.89 -11.14 14.25
C THR A 280 20.60 -9.93 15.14
N ALA A 281 21.62 -9.15 15.50
CA ALA A 281 21.45 -7.95 16.32
C ALA A 281 20.61 -6.87 15.61
N LYS A 282 20.74 -6.72 14.30
CA LYS A 282 19.90 -5.80 13.49
C LYS A 282 18.46 -6.30 13.40
N MET A 283 18.26 -7.59 13.14
CA MET A 283 16.93 -8.19 13.05
C MET A 283 16.17 -8.20 14.37
N ALA A 284 16.84 -8.29 15.52
CA ALA A 284 16.22 -8.15 16.84
C ALA A 284 15.52 -6.79 17.04
N GLY A 285 15.97 -5.76 16.33
CA GLY A 285 15.34 -4.43 16.30
C GLY A 285 14.53 -4.15 15.03
N LEU A 286 14.21 -5.17 14.22
CA LEU A 286 13.54 -5.05 12.92
C LEU A 286 14.24 -4.09 11.94
N ARG A 287 15.57 -3.94 12.07
CA ARG A 287 16.42 -3.13 11.18
C ARG A 287 16.78 -3.95 9.93
N VAL A 288 15.79 -4.26 9.11
CA VAL A 288 15.92 -5.19 7.98
C VAL A 288 16.93 -4.68 6.94
N ALA A 289 16.86 -3.41 6.56
CA ALA A 289 17.80 -2.80 5.63
C ALA A 289 19.26 -2.86 6.15
N ASP A 290 19.48 -2.43 7.40
CA ASP A 290 20.79 -2.54 8.06
C ASP A 290 21.33 -3.97 8.12
N ALA A 291 20.45 -4.96 8.28
CA ALA A 291 20.84 -6.37 8.28
C ALA A 291 21.35 -6.81 6.91
N LEU A 292 20.66 -6.41 5.83
CA LEU A 292 21.12 -6.62 4.46
C LEU A 292 22.44 -5.90 4.18
N ASP A 293 22.63 -4.68 4.71
CA ASP A 293 23.88 -3.92 4.59
C ASP A 293 25.09 -4.67 5.17
N GLU A 294 24.95 -5.33 6.32
CA GLU A 294 26.01 -6.15 6.93
C GLU A 294 26.34 -7.37 6.05
N ILE A 295 25.35 -7.99 5.43
CA ILE A 295 25.55 -9.10 4.49
C ILE A 295 26.30 -8.61 3.25
N PHE A 296 25.89 -7.47 2.67
CA PHE A 296 26.56 -6.91 1.50
C PHE A 296 27.94 -6.33 1.83
N ALA A 297 28.20 -5.92 3.08
CA ALA A 297 29.55 -5.56 3.53
C ALA A 297 30.50 -6.77 3.45
N LEU A 298 30.05 -7.97 3.84
CA LEU A 298 30.81 -9.20 3.66
C LEU A 298 31.05 -9.51 2.17
N ALA A 299 30.02 -9.37 1.32
CA ALA A 299 30.16 -9.58 -0.13
C ALA A 299 31.14 -8.58 -0.78
N ARG A 300 31.12 -7.31 -0.37
CA ARG A 300 32.09 -6.29 -0.81
C ARG A 300 33.50 -6.64 -0.34
N ARG A 301 33.68 -7.09 0.91
CA ARG A 301 34.99 -7.52 1.42
C ARG A 301 35.55 -8.73 0.65
N ALA A 302 34.71 -9.68 0.28
CA ALA A 302 35.08 -10.84 -0.53
C ALA A 302 35.48 -10.45 -1.96
N ASN A 303 34.77 -9.50 -2.60
CA ASN A 303 35.22 -8.94 -3.87
C ASN A 303 36.59 -8.26 -3.73
N LYS A 304 36.78 -7.44 -2.70
CA LYS A 304 38.08 -6.80 -2.43
C LYS A 304 39.19 -7.83 -2.19
N TYR A 305 38.89 -8.94 -1.51
CA TYR A 305 39.83 -10.03 -1.30
C TYR A 305 40.30 -10.66 -2.62
N ILE A 306 39.41 -10.79 -3.62
CA ILE A 306 39.80 -11.21 -4.98
C ILE A 306 40.80 -10.22 -5.60
N ASP A 307 40.53 -8.92 -5.47
CA ASP A 307 41.38 -7.88 -6.05
C ASP A 307 42.74 -7.77 -5.33
N GLU A 308 42.79 -8.03 -4.02
CA GLU A 308 44.01 -8.03 -3.20
C GLU A 308 44.88 -9.29 -3.42
N THR A 309 44.27 -10.45 -3.63
CA THR A 309 44.96 -11.74 -3.78
C THR A 309 45.31 -12.10 -5.21
N LEU A 310 44.73 -11.40 -6.19
CA LEU A 310 44.97 -11.57 -7.62
C LEU A 310 44.97 -13.06 -8.06
N PRO A 311 43.87 -13.83 -7.88
CA PRO A 311 43.85 -15.27 -8.21
C PRO A 311 44.28 -15.59 -9.64
N TRP A 312 44.02 -14.69 -10.58
CA TRP A 312 44.44 -14.84 -11.98
C TRP A 312 45.95 -14.73 -12.19
N ALA A 313 46.67 -14.07 -11.29
CA ALA A 313 48.13 -14.02 -11.30
C ALA A 313 48.69 -15.29 -10.65
N LEU A 314 48.14 -15.71 -9.51
CA LEU A 314 48.50 -16.96 -8.84
C LEU A 314 48.31 -18.17 -9.76
N GLY A 315 47.19 -18.24 -10.49
CA GLY A 315 46.89 -19.34 -11.42
C GLY A 315 47.76 -19.40 -12.68
N LYS A 316 48.69 -18.45 -12.88
CA LYS A 316 49.70 -18.53 -13.96
C LYS A 316 50.99 -19.20 -13.50
N ASP A 317 51.22 -19.31 -12.20
CA ASP A 317 52.43 -19.89 -11.62
C ASP A 317 52.10 -21.21 -10.89
N PRO A 318 52.52 -22.37 -11.43
CA PRO A 318 52.29 -23.66 -10.79
C PRO A 318 52.83 -23.75 -9.35
N ALA A 319 53.87 -23.00 -9.00
CA ALA A 319 54.42 -22.98 -7.64
C ALA A 319 53.48 -22.30 -6.62
N GLN A 320 52.52 -21.49 -7.09
CA GLN A 320 51.55 -20.77 -6.26
C GLN A 320 50.21 -21.51 -6.13
N LYS A 321 50.12 -22.76 -6.61
CA LYS A 321 48.85 -23.52 -6.65
C LYS A 321 48.20 -23.68 -5.27
N GLU A 322 48.97 -24.04 -4.25
CA GLU A 322 48.44 -24.22 -2.89
C GLU A 322 47.90 -22.90 -2.30
N ARG A 323 48.55 -21.77 -2.62
CA ARG A 323 48.07 -20.45 -2.23
C ARG A 323 46.77 -20.10 -2.95
N LEU A 324 46.70 -20.35 -4.26
CA LEU A 324 45.48 -20.15 -5.04
C LEU A 324 44.33 -21.00 -4.49
N ASP A 325 44.57 -22.25 -4.14
CA ASP A 325 43.54 -23.13 -3.58
C ASP A 325 43.03 -22.60 -2.25
N THR A 326 43.91 -22.09 -1.38
CA THR A 326 43.51 -21.44 -0.13
C THR A 326 42.64 -20.19 -0.39
N VAL A 327 42.99 -19.38 -1.39
CA VAL A 327 42.19 -18.21 -1.79
C VAL A 327 40.79 -18.61 -2.26
N LEU A 328 40.69 -19.61 -3.14
CA LEU A 328 39.40 -20.08 -3.66
C LEU A 328 38.56 -20.74 -2.57
N TYR A 329 39.18 -21.49 -1.66
CA TYR A 329 38.52 -22.09 -0.51
C TYR A 329 37.87 -21.03 0.38
N ASN A 330 38.62 -20.00 0.76
CA ASN A 330 38.12 -18.89 1.60
C ASN A 330 36.96 -18.14 0.93
N LEU A 331 37.00 -17.97 -0.40
CA LEU A 331 35.92 -17.34 -1.15
C LEU A 331 34.66 -18.21 -1.17
N LEU A 332 34.78 -19.52 -1.40
CA LEU A 332 33.63 -20.43 -1.41
C LEU A 332 32.97 -20.55 -0.04
N GLU A 333 33.76 -20.64 1.04
CA GLU A 333 33.22 -20.60 2.40
C GLU A 333 32.54 -19.26 2.68
N THR A 334 33.11 -18.13 2.27
CA THR A 334 32.46 -16.83 2.44
C THR A 334 31.13 -16.75 1.67
N ILE A 335 31.08 -17.29 0.45
CA ILE A 335 29.85 -17.36 -0.36
C ILE A 335 28.80 -18.28 0.31
N ARG A 336 29.22 -19.36 0.97
CA ARG A 336 28.33 -20.22 1.76
C ARG A 336 27.66 -19.45 2.89
N PHE A 337 28.42 -18.61 3.61
CA PHE A 337 27.86 -17.72 4.62
C PHE A 337 26.86 -16.73 4.01
N LEU A 338 27.20 -16.09 2.90
CA LEU A 338 26.29 -15.18 2.19
C LEU A 338 24.99 -15.88 1.78
N ALA A 339 25.05 -17.10 1.25
CA ALA A 339 23.89 -17.88 0.84
C ALA A 339 22.92 -18.16 2.00
N ALA A 340 23.45 -18.62 3.14
CA ALA A 340 22.66 -18.88 4.34
C ALA A 340 22.03 -17.60 4.90
N LEU A 341 22.81 -16.51 4.97
CA LEU A 341 22.37 -15.22 5.52
C LEU A 341 21.32 -14.54 4.64
N LEU A 342 21.41 -14.70 3.32
CA LEU A 342 20.46 -14.11 2.38
C LEU A 342 19.15 -14.87 2.32
N ARG A 343 19.12 -16.17 2.62
CA ARG A 343 17.95 -17.04 2.43
C ARG A 343 16.64 -16.54 3.08
N PRO A 344 16.63 -15.94 4.29
CA PRO A 344 15.41 -15.33 4.85
C PRO A 344 14.87 -14.14 4.03
N PHE A 345 15.75 -13.46 3.30
CA PHE A 345 15.43 -12.27 2.51
C PHE A 345 15.17 -12.63 1.04
N LEU A 346 16.04 -13.44 0.44
CA LEU A 346 16.10 -13.85 -0.98
C LEU A 346 16.17 -15.39 -1.07
N PRO A 347 15.05 -16.10 -0.86
CA PRO A 347 15.08 -17.56 -0.72
C PRO A 347 15.62 -18.28 -1.96
N GLU A 348 15.14 -17.93 -3.15
CA GLU A 348 15.53 -18.58 -4.40
C GLU A 348 17.01 -18.31 -4.72
N THR A 349 17.47 -17.08 -4.46
CA THR A 349 18.86 -16.67 -4.67
C THR A 349 19.80 -17.43 -3.74
N GLY A 350 19.44 -17.55 -2.46
CA GLY A 350 20.21 -18.35 -1.51
C GLY A 350 20.35 -19.80 -1.95
N ASP A 351 19.24 -20.42 -2.35
CA ASP A 351 19.21 -21.81 -2.82
C ASP A 351 19.99 -22.00 -4.13
N ARG A 352 19.90 -21.05 -5.07
CA ARG A 352 20.71 -21.04 -6.31
C ARG A 352 22.20 -20.90 -6.03
N ILE A 353 22.60 -20.09 -5.05
CA ILE A 353 24.02 -20.01 -4.63
C ILE A 353 24.47 -21.35 -4.06
N PHE A 354 23.68 -21.98 -3.19
CA PHE A 354 24.00 -23.32 -2.66
C PHE A 354 24.13 -24.37 -3.77
N ALA A 355 23.29 -24.32 -4.80
CA ALA A 355 23.39 -25.20 -5.96
C ALA A 355 24.71 -24.99 -6.75
N GLN A 356 25.13 -23.74 -6.96
CA GLN A 356 26.44 -23.44 -7.58
C GLN A 356 27.62 -23.86 -6.70
N LEU A 357 27.47 -23.85 -5.38
CA LEU A 357 28.45 -24.41 -4.45
C LEU A 357 28.39 -25.94 -4.37
N ASN A 358 27.35 -26.58 -4.93
CA ASN A 358 27.03 -28.00 -4.78
C ASN A 358 26.92 -28.43 -3.30
N LEU A 359 26.16 -27.65 -2.53
CA LEU A 359 25.90 -27.90 -1.11
C LEU A 359 24.40 -28.00 -0.85
N ALA A 360 24.04 -28.78 0.17
CA ALA A 360 22.70 -28.68 0.74
C ALA A 360 22.53 -27.30 1.41
N PRO A 361 21.37 -26.64 1.27
CA PRO A 361 21.09 -25.41 1.98
C PRO A 361 21.27 -25.58 3.49
N CYS A 362 21.84 -24.56 4.13
CA CYS A 362 21.96 -24.50 5.58
C CYS A 362 21.47 -23.15 6.10
N ASP A 363 21.02 -23.15 7.34
CA ASP A 363 20.55 -21.95 8.04
C ASP A 363 21.66 -21.40 8.95
N MET A 364 21.31 -20.44 9.81
CA MET A 364 22.26 -19.73 10.70
C MET A 364 23.09 -20.67 11.58
N ASP A 365 22.51 -21.80 12.03
CA ASP A 365 23.23 -22.80 12.84
C ASP A 365 24.41 -23.43 12.09
N GLY A 366 24.35 -23.47 10.75
CA GLY A 366 25.43 -23.92 9.88
C GLY A 366 26.60 -22.93 9.77
N LEU A 367 26.51 -21.75 10.39
CA LEU A 367 27.50 -20.66 10.29
C LEU A 367 28.41 -20.54 11.52
N ALA A 368 28.32 -21.46 12.48
CA ALA A 368 29.13 -21.43 13.71
C ALA A 368 30.64 -21.63 13.48
N ARG A 369 31.02 -22.18 12.33
CA ARG A 369 32.43 -22.44 11.96
C ARG A 369 32.68 -22.11 10.49
N PHE A 370 33.89 -21.65 10.23
CA PHE A 370 34.43 -21.46 8.89
C PHE A 370 35.22 -22.70 8.47
N GLY A 371 35.27 -22.99 7.18
CA GLY A 371 36.04 -24.10 6.64
C GLY A 371 35.41 -25.47 6.87
N VAL A 372 34.15 -25.62 6.47
CA VAL A 372 33.42 -26.89 6.56
C VAL A 372 33.45 -27.70 5.28
N LEU A 373 33.82 -27.07 4.16
CA LEU A 373 34.01 -27.73 2.87
C LEU A 373 35.14 -28.78 2.98
N PRO A 374 34.88 -30.06 2.66
CA PRO A 374 35.89 -31.11 2.72
C PRO A 374 36.91 -30.97 1.59
N ALA A 375 38.11 -31.49 1.79
CA ALA A 375 39.07 -31.67 0.71
C ALA A 375 38.47 -32.58 -0.39
N GLY A 376 38.68 -32.20 -1.66
CA GLY A 376 38.06 -32.87 -2.80
C GLY A 376 36.62 -32.44 -3.09
N HIS A 377 36.07 -31.45 -2.37
CA HIS A 377 34.74 -30.91 -2.66
C HIS A 377 34.66 -30.38 -4.09
N LYS A 378 33.64 -30.81 -4.84
CA LYS A 378 33.43 -30.38 -6.23
C LYS A 378 32.30 -29.35 -6.29
N VAL A 379 32.61 -28.15 -6.78
CA VAL A 379 31.62 -27.09 -6.99
C VAL A 379 30.66 -27.43 -8.13
N GLY A 380 29.47 -26.84 -8.08
CA GLY A 380 28.43 -26.98 -9.09
C GLY A 380 28.71 -26.16 -10.35
N THR A 381 27.71 -26.03 -11.22
CA THR A 381 27.84 -25.29 -12.48
C THR A 381 27.69 -23.79 -12.23
N PRO A 382 28.59 -22.93 -12.76
CA PRO A 382 28.45 -21.49 -12.64
C PRO A 382 27.23 -21.00 -13.42
N GLU A 383 26.52 -20.05 -12.83
CA GLU A 383 25.26 -19.51 -13.34
C GLU A 383 25.20 -18.00 -13.07
N ILE A 384 24.49 -17.27 -13.93
CA ILE A 384 24.22 -15.84 -13.71
C ILE A 384 23.05 -15.70 -12.74
N LEU A 385 23.30 -15.18 -11.53
CA LEU A 385 22.26 -14.97 -10.53
C LEU A 385 21.28 -13.87 -10.95
N PHE A 386 21.83 -12.72 -11.35
CA PHE A 386 21.10 -11.54 -11.81
C PHE A 386 21.76 -10.99 -13.07
N ALA A 387 20.97 -10.81 -14.12
CA ALA A 387 21.44 -10.16 -15.33
C ALA A 387 21.45 -8.64 -15.13
N ARG A 388 22.49 -7.97 -15.64
CA ARG A 388 22.54 -6.51 -15.65
C ARG A 388 21.42 -5.97 -16.56
N ILE A 389 20.68 -5.02 -16.03
CA ILE A 389 19.56 -4.37 -16.68
C ILE A 389 20.04 -3.10 -17.38
N ASP A 390 19.73 -2.96 -18.67
CA ASP A 390 19.77 -1.66 -19.35
C ASP A 390 18.53 -0.86 -18.92
N THR A 391 18.74 0.16 -18.08
CA THR A 391 17.64 0.93 -17.49
C THR A 391 16.75 1.57 -18.56
N ALA A 392 17.32 2.14 -19.63
CA ALA A 392 16.54 2.81 -20.65
C ALA A 392 15.66 1.81 -21.42
N LYS A 393 16.24 0.66 -21.79
CA LYS A 393 15.48 -0.43 -22.44
C LYS A 393 14.40 -0.98 -21.51
N LYS A 394 14.71 -1.15 -20.21
CA LYS A 394 13.77 -1.71 -19.24
C LYS A 394 12.59 -0.77 -18.99
N LEU A 395 12.82 0.53 -18.92
CA LEU A 395 11.73 1.51 -18.78
C LEU A 395 10.80 1.51 -20.00
N ALA A 396 11.33 1.32 -21.21
CA ALA A 396 10.50 1.14 -22.40
C ALA A 396 9.65 -0.14 -22.31
N GLU A 397 10.25 -1.27 -21.91
CA GLU A 397 9.54 -2.54 -21.69
C GLU A 397 8.45 -2.41 -20.62
N VAL A 398 8.72 -1.70 -19.53
CA VAL A 398 7.76 -1.40 -18.47
C VAL A 398 6.59 -0.58 -19.03
N ALA A 399 6.87 0.45 -19.82
CA ALA A 399 5.82 1.28 -20.43
C ALA A 399 4.91 0.45 -21.36
N ASP A 400 5.49 -0.41 -22.18
CA ASP A 400 4.76 -1.33 -23.07
C ASP A 400 3.92 -2.33 -22.25
N TYR A 401 4.48 -2.92 -21.19
CA TYR A 401 3.79 -3.84 -20.29
C TYR A 401 2.54 -3.21 -19.67
N TYR A 402 2.67 -1.99 -19.13
CA TYR A 402 1.55 -1.28 -18.52
C TYR A 402 0.50 -0.86 -19.57
N ALA A 403 0.92 -0.45 -20.76
CA ALA A 403 0.02 -0.09 -21.85
C ALA A 403 -0.83 -1.28 -22.33
N GLU A 404 -0.24 -2.49 -22.38
CA GLU A 404 -0.94 -3.72 -22.75
C GLU A 404 -1.88 -4.21 -21.64
N LYS A 405 -1.40 -4.26 -20.40
CA LYS A 405 -2.14 -4.83 -19.27
C LYS A 405 -3.25 -3.91 -18.77
N TYR A 406 -3.04 -2.59 -18.82
CA TYR A 406 -4.00 -1.58 -18.39
C TYR A 406 -4.24 -0.58 -19.52
N PRO A 407 -4.93 -1.01 -20.60
CA PRO A 407 -5.20 -0.13 -21.72
C PRO A 407 -5.94 1.10 -21.21
N ALA A 408 -5.48 2.28 -21.62
CA ALA A 408 -6.17 3.51 -21.30
C ALA A 408 -7.62 3.40 -21.75
N GLU A 409 -8.57 3.70 -20.87
CA GLU A 409 -9.97 3.82 -21.27
C GLU A 409 -10.04 4.77 -22.48
N PRO A 410 -10.82 4.43 -23.53
CA PRO A 410 -10.97 5.31 -24.66
C PRO A 410 -11.45 6.65 -24.12
N LYS A 411 -10.63 7.69 -24.25
CA LYS A 411 -11.05 9.06 -23.96
C LYS A 411 -12.34 9.26 -24.74
N LYS A 412 -13.46 9.46 -24.05
CA LYS A 412 -14.67 9.95 -24.70
C LYS A 412 -14.22 11.12 -25.59
N PRO A 413 -14.51 11.12 -26.89
CA PRO A 413 -14.06 12.18 -27.78
C PRO A 413 -14.48 13.50 -27.13
N ALA A 414 -13.49 14.37 -26.91
CA ALA A 414 -13.78 15.74 -26.52
C ALA A 414 -14.78 16.27 -27.55
N LEU A 415 -15.90 16.84 -27.07
CA LEU A 415 -16.85 17.53 -27.92
C LEU A 415 -16.09 18.41 -28.90
N PRO A 416 -16.36 18.35 -30.22
CA PRO A 416 -15.89 19.39 -31.11
C PRO A 416 -16.36 20.73 -30.53
N PRO A 417 -15.49 21.74 -30.44
CA PRO A 417 -15.88 23.05 -29.92
C PRO A 417 -17.13 23.51 -30.68
N HIS A 418 -18.17 23.88 -29.93
CA HIS A 418 -19.37 24.44 -30.54
C HIS A 418 -18.94 25.66 -31.38
N GLU A 419 -19.43 25.78 -32.62
CA GLU A 419 -19.26 27.02 -33.36
C GLU A 419 -19.99 28.11 -32.57
N PRO A 420 -19.27 29.15 -32.08
CA PRO A 420 -19.91 30.22 -31.34
C PRO A 420 -20.93 30.90 -32.26
N LYS A 421 -22.16 31.05 -31.76
CA LYS A 421 -23.16 31.89 -32.41
C LYS A 421 -22.67 33.35 -32.44
N ASP A 422 -23.26 34.14 -33.33
CA ASP A 422 -23.01 35.59 -33.36
C ASP A 422 -23.17 36.21 -31.96
N ALA A 423 -22.31 37.18 -31.65
CA ALA A 423 -22.35 37.87 -30.37
C ALA A 423 -23.69 38.61 -30.22
N ILE A 424 -24.32 38.45 -29.06
CA ILE A 424 -25.52 39.20 -28.66
C ILE A 424 -25.11 40.39 -27.77
N GLU A 425 -25.97 41.41 -27.71
CA GLU A 425 -25.78 42.51 -26.76
C GLU A 425 -26.29 42.10 -25.37
N TYR A 426 -25.78 42.74 -24.31
CA TYR A 426 -26.22 42.45 -22.93
C TYR A 426 -27.73 42.62 -22.74
N GLY A 427 -28.35 43.59 -23.43
CA GLY A 427 -29.80 43.80 -23.39
C GLY A 427 -30.60 42.64 -23.97
N ASP A 428 -30.00 41.73 -24.75
CA ASP A 428 -30.68 40.49 -25.19
C ASP A 428 -30.70 39.43 -24.08
N PHE A 429 -29.70 39.41 -23.21
CA PHE A 429 -29.66 38.54 -22.04
C PHE A 429 -30.65 39.01 -20.96
N GLU A 430 -30.75 40.33 -20.72
CA GLU A 430 -31.75 40.90 -19.79
C GLU A 430 -33.20 40.58 -20.17
N LYS A 431 -33.46 40.29 -21.45
CA LYS A 431 -34.79 39.85 -21.91
C LYS A 431 -35.12 38.43 -21.48
N LEU A 432 -34.18 37.63 -20.99
CA LEU A 432 -34.41 36.26 -20.54
C LEU A 432 -34.68 36.24 -19.04
N GLU A 433 -35.76 35.59 -18.64
CA GLU A 433 -36.07 35.37 -17.22
C GLU A 433 -35.62 33.96 -16.84
N LEU A 434 -34.46 33.86 -16.21
CA LEU A 434 -33.91 32.62 -15.70
C LEU A 434 -34.29 32.45 -14.23
N THR A 435 -35.00 31.36 -13.92
CA THR A 435 -35.56 31.12 -12.58
C THR A 435 -35.29 29.69 -12.14
N VAL A 436 -35.03 29.50 -10.85
CA VAL A 436 -34.93 28.16 -10.24
C VAL A 436 -36.33 27.65 -9.93
N ALA A 437 -36.64 26.42 -10.34
CA ALA A 437 -37.93 25.78 -10.06
C ALA A 437 -37.76 24.38 -9.48
N ARG A 438 -38.63 24.01 -8.53
CA ARG A 438 -38.68 22.67 -7.92
C ARG A 438 -39.48 21.74 -8.81
N VAL A 439 -38.97 20.54 -9.08
CA VAL A 439 -39.75 19.50 -9.77
C VAL A 439 -40.69 18.83 -8.76
N LEU A 440 -42.00 19.09 -8.89
CA LEU A 440 -43.03 18.47 -8.06
C LEU A 440 -43.46 17.11 -8.62
N HIS A 441 -43.73 17.08 -9.93
CA HIS A 441 -44.15 15.87 -10.64
C HIS A 441 -43.47 15.80 -12.00
N CYS A 442 -43.11 14.58 -12.41
CA CYS A 442 -42.54 14.31 -13.72
C CYS A 442 -43.15 13.02 -14.27
N GLU A 443 -43.52 12.99 -15.54
CA GLU A 443 -44.00 11.78 -16.19
C GLU A 443 -43.68 11.74 -17.70
N PRO A 444 -43.57 10.56 -18.32
CA PRO A 444 -43.44 10.44 -19.77
C PRO A 444 -44.70 10.92 -20.50
N VAL A 445 -44.53 11.65 -21.61
CA VAL A 445 -45.68 12.11 -22.41
C VAL A 445 -46.21 10.96 -23.29
N PRO A 446 -47.51 10.61 -23.21
CA PRO A 446 -48.10 9.59 -24.07
C PRO A 446 -47.87 9.90 -25.56
N LYS A 447 -47.47 8.89 -26.33
CA LYS A 447 -47.14 8.98 -27.78
C LYS A 447 -45.85 9.74 -28.12
N SER A 448 -45.00 10.08 -27.15
CA SER A 448 -43.65 10.61 -27.38
C SER A 448 -42.61 9.79 -26.63
N SER A 449 -41.58 9.31 -27.33
CA SER A 449 -40.42 8.66 -26.71
C SER A 449 -39.34 9.65 -26.25
N LYS A 450 -39.53 10.96 -26.49
CA LYS A 450 -38.51 11.99 -26.23
C LYS A 450 -38.88 12.99 -25.14
N LEU A 451 -40.17 13.12 -24.80
CA LEU A 451 -40.66 14.20 -23.94
C LEU A 451 -41.03 13.68 -22.54
N LEU A 452 -40.58 14.42 -21.52
CA LEU A 452 -41.10 14.35 -20.17
C LEU A 452 -41.96 15.60 -19.90
N ARG A 453 -43.07 15.40 -19.17
CA ARG A 453 -43.95 16.47 -18.67
C ARG A 453 -43.62 16.75 -17.22
N PHE A 454 -43.32 18.01 -16.93
CA PHE A 454 -42.99 18.51 -15.60
C PHE A 454 -44.13 19.37 -15.07
N GLU A 455 -44.48 19.17 -13.80
CA GLU A 455 -45.14 20.17 -12.98
C GLU A 455 -44.07 20.75 -12.04
N LEU A 456 -43.78 22.04 -12.23
CA LEU A 456 -42.74 22.76 -11.52
C LEU A 456 -43.35 23.76 -10.55
N ASP A 457 -42.72 23.95 -9.40
CA ASP A 457 -43.03 25.03 -8.46
C ASP A 457 -41.95 26.11 -8.54
N LEU A 458 -42.37 27.32 -8.91
CA LEU A 458 -41.50 28.49 -9.02
C LEU A 458 -41.49 29.30 -7.70
N GLY A 459 -42.07 28.79 -6.62
CA GLY A 459 -42.19 29.46 -5.33
C GLY A 459 -43.36 30.44 -5.22
N TYR A 460 -43.88 30.93 -6.34
CA TYR A 460 -45.06 31.82 -6.40
C TYR A 460 -46.20 31.26 -7.27
N GLU A 461 -45.92 30.28 -8.14
CA GLU A 461 -46.93 29.60 -8.93
C GLU A 461 -46.45 28.21 -9.36
N LYS A 462 -47.40 27.38 -9.80
CA LYS A 462 -47.12 26.10 -10.45
C LYS A 462 -47.16 26.23 -11.95
N ARG A 463 -46.23 25.56 -12.63
CA ARG A 463 -46.06 25.70 -14.07
C ARG A 463 -45.77 24.37 -14.76
N GLN A 464 -46.39 24.16 -15.92
CA GLN A 464 -46.13 22.99 -16.76
C GLN A 464 -45.06 23.29 -17.82
N ILE A 465 -44.03 22.46 -17.88
CA ILE A 465 -42.99 22.49 -18.93
C ILE A 465 -42.83 21.09 -19.52
N LEU A 466 -42.61 21.02 -20.83
CA LEU A 466 -42.23 19.79 -21.52
C LEU A 466 -40.76 19.87 -21.90
N SER A 467 -39.97 18.85 -21.55
CA SER A 467 -38.54 18.80 -21.91
C SER A 467 -38.19 17.54 -22.67
N GLY A 468 -37.33 17.69 -23.69
CA GLY A 468 -36.92 16.64 -24.62
C GLY A 468 -35.87 15.68 -24.07
N ILE A 469 -35.85 15.43 -22.76
CA ILE A 469 -34.76 14.73 -22.06
C ILE A 469 -35.10 13.28 -21.65
N ALA A 470 -36.23 12.74 -22.11
CA ALA A 470 -36.72 11.41 -21.71
C ALA A 470 -35.75 10.26 -22.04
N LYS A 471 -34.80 10.48 -22.97
CA LYS A 471 -33.75 9.53 -23.33
C LYS A 471 -32.69 9.38 -22.24
N TRP A 472 -32.43 10.43 -21.46
CA TRP A 472 -31.31 10.48 -20.52
C TRP A 472 -31.74 10.42 -19.05
N TYR A 473 -32.99 10.74 -18.75
CA TYR A 473 -33.50 10.77 -17.38
C TYR A 473 -34.81 10.01 -17.26
N LYS A 474 -34.97 9.27 -16.17
CA LYS A 474 -36.26 8.78 -15.72
C LYS A 474 -36.94 9.84 -14.85
N PRO A 475 -38.27 9.84 -14.74
CA PRO A 475 -38.97 10.78 -13.86
C PRO A 475 -38.48 10.79 -12.41
N GLU A 476 -38.14 9.62 -11.88
CA GLU A 476 -37.62 9.42 -10.52
C GLU A 476 -36.29 10.15 -10.28
N ASP A 477 -35.48 10.33 -11.32
CA ASP A 477 -34.18 11.02 -11.24
C ASP A 477 -34.33 12.55 -11.13
N LEU A 478 -35.54 13.07 -11.32
CA LEU A 478 -35.81 14.52 -11.46
C LEU A 478 -36.76 15.04 -10.38
N ILE A 479 -37.71 14.23 -9.93
CA ILE A 479 -38.66 14.61 -8.88
C ILE A 479 -37.89 14.96 -7.61
N GLY A 480 -38.20 16.11 -7.01
CA GLY A 480 -37.52 16.54 -5.80
C GLY A 480 -36.12 17.10 -6.04
N HIS A 481 -35.79 17.48 -7.27
CA HIS A 481 -34.63 18.34 -7.56
C HIS A 481 -35.07 19.76 -7.93
N ASN A 482 -34.16 20.72 -7.78
CA ASN A 482 -34.33 22.09 -8.26
C ASN A 482 -33.60 22.23 -9.59
N VAL A 483 -34.25 22.82 -10.60
CA VAL A 483 -33.72 22.96 -11.96
C VAL A 483 -33.78 24.41 -12.42
N VAL A 484 -32.86 24.78 -13.31
CA VAL A 484 -32.88 26.12 -13.93
C VAL A 484 -33.79 26.11 -15.15
N ILE A 485 -34.72 27.07 -15.20
CA ILE A 485 -35.65 27.24 -16.33
C ILE A 485 -35.59 28.64 -16.91
N VAL A 486 -35.95 28.76 -18.19
CA VAL A 486 -36.36 30.03 -18.80
C VAL A 486 -37.87 30.17 -18.64
N SER A 487 -38.32 31.10 -17.80
CA SER A 487 -39.73 31.27 -17.43
C SER A 487 -40.49 32.18 -18.39
N ASN A 488 -39.86 33.12 -19.09
CA ASN A 488 -40.58 34.10 -19.92
C ASN A 488 -40.66 33.76 -21.42
N LEU A 489 -40.54 32.48 -21.79
CA LEU A 489 -40.77 32.03 -23.16
C LEU A 489 -42.26 31.95 -23.48
N LYS A 490 -42.64 32.32 -24.71
CA LYS A 490 -44.02 32.17 -25.19
C LYS A 490 -44.45 30.70 -25.13
N PRO A 491 -45.66 30.39 -24.63
CA PRO A 491 -46.15 29.02 -24.56
C PRO A 491 -46.16 28.34 -25.93
N ARG A 492 -45.76 27.06 -25.96
CA ARG A 492 -45.75 26.24 -27.17
C ARG A 492 -46.51 24.94 -26.95
N LYS A 493 -47.40 24.60 -27.88
CA LYS A 493 -48.08 23.30 -27.88
C LYS A 493 -47.19 22.22 -28.52
N MET A 494 -47.02 21.11 -27.81
CA MET A 494 -46.27 19.94 -28.27
C MET A 494 -47.04 18.67 -27.87
N MET A 495 -47.32 17.79 -28.83
CA MET A 495 -48.03 16.51 -28.59
C MET A 495 -49.37 16.66 -27.82
N GLY A 496 -50.09 17.77 -28.04
CA GLY A 496 -51.39 18.04 -27.39
C GLY A 496 -51.30 18.67 -26.00
N LEU A 497 -50.10 18.88 -25.47
CA LEU A 497 -49.84 19.53 -24.18
C LEU A 497 -49.14 20.89 -24.38
N GLU A 498 -49.27 21.79 -23.41
CA GLU A 498 -48.68 23.13 -23.45
C GLU A 498 -47.40 23.19 -22.61
N SER A 499 -46.31 23.71 -23.18
CA SER A 499 -45.05 23.98 -22.49
C SER A 499 -44.88 25.49 -22.28
N ASN A 500 -44.80 25.91 -21.02
CA ASN A 500 -44.77 27.32 -20.60
C ASN A 500 -43.36 27.77 -20.18
N GLY A 501 -42.33 27.27 -20.87
CA GLY A 501 -40.94 27.53 -20.56
C GLY A 501 -40.02 26.47 -21.12
N MET A 502 -38.75 26.54 -20.72
CA MET A 502 -37.71 25.58 -21.12
C MET A 502 -36.80 25.27 -19.94
N ILE A 503 -36.52 23.99 -19.70
CA ILE A 503 -35.50 23.54 -18.74
C ILE A 503 -34.12 23.66 -19.40
N LEU A 504 -33.14 24.24 -18.70
CA LEU A 504 -31.77 24.31 -19.19
C LEU A 504 -31.05 22.98 -19.05
N SER A 505 -30.36 22.58 -20.11
CA SER A 505 -29.55 21.37 -20.14
C SER A 505 -28.31 21.61 -21.00
N ALA A 506 -27.18 21.00 -20.62
CA ALA A 506 -25.97 20.98 -21.44
C ALA A 506 -25.94 19.73 -22.30
N THR A 507 -25.50 19.88 -23.54
CA THR A 507 -25.07 18.78 -24.38
C THR A 507 -23.59 18.50 -24.10
N CYS A 508 -23.30 17.37 -23.47
CA CYS A 508 -21.96 16.95 -23.03
C CYS A 508 -21.27 15.99 -24.02
N ALA A 509 -21.98 15.46 -25.01
CA ALA A 509 -21.48 14.69 -26.16
C ALA A 509 -22.57 14.64 -27.27
N GLU A 510 -22.30 14.05 -28.44
CA GLU A 510 -23.29 13.89 -29.54
C GLU A 510 -24.63 13.28 -29.08
N ASP A 511 -24.62 12.53 -27.97
CA ASP A 511 -25.80 11.86 -27.42
C ASP A 511 -25.82 11.82 -25.88
N ASP A 512 -25.35 12.87 -25.21
CA ASP A 512 -25.37 13.00 -23.74
C ASP A 512 -25.89 14.40 -23.35
N VAL A 513 -27.09 14.46 -22.78
CA VAL A 513 -27.71 15.72 -22.31
C VAL A 513 -27.85 15.68 -20.80
N ARG A 514 -27.39 16.74 -20.13
CA ARG A 514 -27.40 16.89 -18.67
C ARG A 514 -28.20 18.09 -18.23
N VAL A 515 -29.20 17.87 -17.38
CA VAL A 515 -30.00 18.94 -16.77
C VAL A 515 -29.14 19.77 -15.82
N MET A 516 -29.34 21.08 -15.84
CA MET A 516 -28.70 22.00 -14.88
C MET A 516 -29.47 21.99 -13.56
N PHE A 517 -28.94 21.27 -12.58
CA PHE A 517 -29.47 21.22 -11.22
C PHE A 517 -28.97 22.39 -10.37
N ALA A 518 -29.86 22.91 -9.53
CA ALA A 518 -29.61 24.01 -8.61
C ALA A 518 -30.17 23.67 -7.21
N ASP A 519 -29.90 22.46 -6.72
CA ASP A 519 -30.51 21.89 -5.50
C ASP A 519 -30.25 22.70 -4.22
N HIS A 520 -29.23 23.54 -4.21
CA HIS A 520 -28.89 24.43 -3.10
C HIS A 520 -29.55 25.82 -3.20
N ALA A 521 -30.24 26.13 -4.30
CA ALA A 521 -30.95 27.39 -4.50
C ALA A 521 -32.45 27.22 -4.19
N VAL A 522 -33.12 28.29 -3.76
CA VAL A 522 -34.55 28.26 -3.43
C VAL A 522 -35.42 28.41 -4.69
N PRO A 523 -36.59 27.73 -4.77
CA PRO A 523 -37.54 27.96 -5.85
C PRO A 523 -37.96 29.43 -5.93
N GLY A 524 -37.98 29.99 -7.14
CA GLY A 524 -38.25 31.41 -7.39
C GLY A 524 -37.01 32.30 -7.36
N ALA A 525 -35.82 31.77 -7.08
CA ALA A 525 -34.59 32.54 -7.20
C ALA A 525 -34.31 32.91 -8.67
N HIS A 526 -34.06 34.19 -8.91
CA HIS A 526 -33.63 34.71 -10.20
C HIS A 526 -32.13 34.45 -10.41
N LEU A 527 -31.74 34.03 -11.62
CA LEU A 527 -30.34 33.94 -12.01
C LEU A 527 -29.97 35.18 -12.83
N SER A 528 -29.00 35.94 -12.32
CA SER A 528 -28.49 37.20 -12.88
C SER A 528 -27.12 37.06 -13.50
#